data_AF-A0A9E1WKF3-F1
#
_entry.id   AF-A0A9E1WKF3-F1
#
_cell.length_a   1.000
_cell.length_b   1.000
_cell.length_c   1.000
_cell.angle_alpha   90.00
_cell.angle_beta   90.00
_cell.angle_gamma   90.00
#
_symmetry.space_group_name_H-M   'P 1'
#
loop_
_entity.id
_entity.type
_entity.pdbx_description
1 polymer ?
#
loop_
_entity_poly.entity_id
_entity_poly.type
_entity_poly.pdbx_seq_one_letter_code
_entity_poly.pdbx_strand_id
1 'polypeptide(L)'
;MKIFLSKIVILISLLGILPAFAEKHVPTAEELIQLETIGGISVSPDGKYVLYQKSRNDFDKDLNLSQLWLYDISSENHIQLTYGEKSVGGFGWAQNSERIIFARDSKVMVMHRSGGEARSLDIKQKNVSGMIFSDDGKTVSFVGSPEEDKVKDRRKDHMGDFEVIKADGGHRHIYIVKLTDDLELDGDVTAVTSGTDFSVSGYDMSADGSQVVFTATKRPDLASSFSVKLYFANTDGSDLKILDDSEKLKRSPVFSPDDKTIAYSISSGFAYNGIIHTISADGGEPKAITESFDESISPAAWTDEGIYFTASQKTNRHIFLLNPKSSEIKRVVTSDDLIVGRQSTSKSGKVIAFAAANDEQLSEIYVQNGGAAKKITTQSDQLSDFIMAKREVISWQADDGATIEGVLTTPVDFDLSNKYPLFVITHGGPTGTDRPVIPTGMYPIDNWAGQGAVILQTNYRGSAGYGEAFRRLNWRNLGMGPATDIISGINSLVGKGFIDEAKIGCLGWSQGGHISAMLATYSDRC
;
A
#
# COMPACT_ATOMS: atom_id res chain seq x y z
N MET A 1 14.87 89.42 -32.00
CA MET A 1 14.64 88.63 -33.23
C MET A 1 14.74 87.16 -32.85
N LYS A 2 13.66 86.39 -33.05
CA LYS A 2 13.41 85.05 -32.50
C LYS A 2 14.28 83.97 -33.15
N ILE A 3 14.73 82.99 -32.37
CA ILE A 3 15.10 81.64 -32.85
C ILE A 3 14.29 80.65 -32.01
N PHE A 4 13.50 79.81 -32.67
CA PHE A 4 12.68 78.74 -32.10
C PHE A 4 13.50 77.44 -32.08
N LEU A 5 13.51 76.71 -30.95
CA LEU A 5 13.86 75.30 -30.90
C LEU A 5 12.64 74.49 -30.47
N SER A 6 12.27 73.52 -31.31
CA SER A 6 11.25 72.50 -31.10
C SER A 6 11.74 71.41 -30.14
N LYS A 7 10.95 71.06 -29.13
CA LYS A 7 11.07 69.79 -28.39
C LYS A 7 9.77 69.00 -28.54
N ILE A 8 9.87 67.86 -29.21
CA ILE A 8 8.86 66.81 -29.27
C ILE A 8 8.98 66.02 -27.97
N VAL A 9 7.87 65.90 -27.22
CA VAL A 9 7.75 64.97 -26.10
C VAL A 9 6.90 63.79 -26.58
N ILE A 10 7.54 62.62 -26.71
CA ILE A 10 6.86 61.34 -26.94
C ILE A 10 6.47 60.80 -25.56
N LEU A 11 5.17 60.68 -25.32
CA LEU A 11 4.62 60.06 -24.11
C LEU A 11 4.56 58.53 -24.37
N ILE A 12 5.49 57.78 -23.80
CA ILE A 12 5.45 56.30 -23.82
C ILE A 12 4.56 55.86 -22.65
N SER A 13 3.35 55.38 -22.96
CA SER A 13 2.48 54.70 -22.01
C SER A 13 3.01 53.28 -21.77
N LEU A 14 3.67 53.06 -20.63
CA LEU A 14 3.92 51.71 -20.11
C LEU A 14 2.56 51.10 -19.69
N LEU A 15 2.01 50.20 -20.50
CA LEU A 15 1.05 49.21 -19.99
C LEU A 15 1.86 48.18 -19.20
N GLY A 16 1.78 48.25 -17.87
CA GLY A 16 2.25 47.16 -17.01
C GLY A 16 1.36 45.94 -17.22
N ILE A 17 1.92 44.87 -17.78
CA ILE A 17 1.31 43.55 -17.76
C ILE A 17 1.45 43.06 -16.31
N LEU A 18 0.40 43.24 -15.51
CA LEU A 18 0.31 42.53 -14.23
C LEU A 18 0.14 41.04 -14.58
N PRO A 19 0.90 40.13 -13.95
CA PRO A 19 0.63 38.70 -14.09
C PRO A 19 -0.81 38.45 -13.61
N ALA A 20 -1.64 37.91 -14.49
CA ALA A 20 -2.94 37.38 -14.08
C ALA A 20 -2.65 36.22 -13.13
N PHE A 21 -2.86 36.43 -11.83
CA PHE A 21 -2.97 35.31 -10.90
C PHE A 21 -4.21 34.53 -11.35
N ALA A 22 -4.02 33.28 -11.78
CA ALA A 22 -5.12 32.38 -12.03
C ALA A 22 -5.91 32.27 -10.72
N GLU A 23 -7.22 32.53 -10.79
CA GLU A 23 -8.10 32.37 -9.65
C GLU A 23 -8.25 30.88 -9.38
N LYS A 24 -8.07 30.44 -8.13
CA LYS A 24 -8.23 29.03 -7.77
C LYS A 24 -9.66 28.56 -8.06
N HIS A 25 -9.83 27.31 -8.46
CA HIS A 25 -11.14 26.73 -8.76
C HIS A 25 -11.38 25.39 -8.05
N VAL A 26 -12.64 24.97 -7.97
CA VAL A 26 -13.00 23.62 -7.52
C VAL A 26 -12.52 22.61 -8.56
N PRO A 27 -11.77 21.57 -8.18
CA PRO A 27 -11.28 20.61 -9.16
C PRO A 27 -12.44 19.79 -9.75
N THR A 28 -12.39 19.56 -11.06
CA THR A 28 -13.25 18.63 -11.76
C THR A 28 -12.89 17.18 -11.44
N ALA A 29 -13.80 16.24 -11.68
CA ALA A 29 -13.49 14.82 -11.54
C ALA A 29 -12.35 14.38 -12.47
N GLU A 30 -12.25 14.97 -13.66
CA GLU A 30 -11.18 14.69 -14.63
C GLU A 30 -9.82 15.18 -14.11
N GLU A 31 -9.74 16.41 -13.58
CA GLU A 31 -8.51 16.95 -12.98
C GLU A 31 -8.03 16.10 -11.79
N LEU A 32 -8.95 15.64 -10.94
CA LEU A 32 -8.60 14.77 -9.79
C LEU A 32 -8.02 13.42 -10.23
N ILE A 33 -8.55 12.81 -11.30
CA ILE A 33 -8.05 11.52 -11.80
C ILE A 33 -6.74 11.74 -12.60
N GLN A 34 -6.50 12.94 -13.13
CA GLN A 34 -5.23 13.29 -13.79
C GLN A 34 -4.06 13.51 -12.82
N LEU A 35 -4.32 13.71 -11.52
CA LEU A 35 -3.26 13.89 -10.51
C LEU A 35 -2.23 12.76 -10.59
N GLU A 36 -0.97 13.14 -10.73
CA GLU A 36 0.14 12.21 -10.62
C GLU A 36 0.25 11.72 -9.17
N THR A 37 0.55 10.43 -9.02
CA THR A 37 0.72 9.80 -7.72
C THR A 37 2.12 9.25 -7.60
N ILE A 38 2.61 9.17 -6.37
CA ILE A 38 3.83 8.45 -6.04
C ILE A 38 3.50 7.29 -5.11
N GLY A 39 4.28 6.23 -5.24
CA GLY A 39 4.10 5.00 -4.47
C GLY A 39 5.23 4.05 -4.83
N GLY A 40 5.22 2.84 -4.26
CA GLY A 40 6.36 1.93 -4.37
C GLY A 40 7.64 2.55 -3.80
N ILE A 41 8.23 1.96 -2.78
CA ILE A 41 9.41 2.55 -2.12
C ILE A 41 10.38 1.42 -1.84
N SER A 42 11.64 1.62 -2.20
CA SER A 42 12.70 0.67 -1.87
C SER A 42 13.99 1.44 -1.58
N VAL A 43 14.40 1.44 -0.31
CA VAL A 43 15.70 1.98 0.11
C VAL A 43 16.79 0.99 -0.29
N SER A 44 17.91 1.49 -0.79
CA SER A 44 19.05 0.63 -1.12
C SER A 44 19.61 -0.01 0.16
N PRO A 45 20.12 -1.26 0.08
CA PRO A 45 20.69 -1.96 1.23
C PRO A 45 21.74 -1.15 1.98
N ASP A 46 22.61 -0.44 1.25
CA ASP A 46 23.64 0.46 1.81
C ASP A 46 23.11 1.82 2.31
N GLY A 47 21.81 2.09 2.13
CA GLY A 47 21.13 3.28 2.64
C GLY A 47 21.46 4.59 1.93
N LYS A 48 22.02 4.54 0.71
CA LYS A 48 22.40 5.74 -0.05
C LYS A 48 21.35 6.20 -1.07
N TYR A 49 20.44 5.31 -1.46
CA TYR A 49 19.50 5.56 -2.52
C TYR A 49 18.08 5.16 -2.15
N VAL A 50 17.09 5.78 -2.78
CA VAL A 50 15.68 5.39 -2.69
C VAL A 50 15.11 5.24 -4.08
N LEU A 51 14.63 4.04 -4.42
CA LEU A 51 13.77 3.85 -5.57
C LEU A 51 12.34 4.19 -5.20
N TYR A 52 11.67 4.88 -6.12
CA TYR A 52 10.23 5.09 -6.02
C TYR A 52 9.55 5.11 -7.38
N GLN A 53 8.25 4.86 -7.37
CA GLN A 53 7.42 4.92 -8.57
C GLN A 53 6.69 6.24 -8.62
N LYS A 54 6.64 6.83 -9.82
CA LYS A 54 5.74 7.93 -10.16
C LYS A 54 4.76 7.44 -11.20
N SER A 55 3.47 7.65 -10.96
CA SER A 55 2.38 7.14 -11.77
C SER A 55 1.50 8.27 -12.28
N ARG A 56 1.04 8.17 -13.52
CA ARG A 56 0.14 9.14 -14.16
C ARG A 56 -0.83 8.42 -15.09
N ASN A 57 -1.96 9.04 -15.37
CA ASN A 57 -2.90 8.57 -16.37
C ASN A 57 -2.64 9.26 -17.72
N ASP A 58 -2.71 8.50 -18.81
CA ASP A 58 -2.72 8.97 -20.19
C ASP A 58 -4.07 8.55 -20.78
N PHE A 59 -5.03 9.47 -20.75
CA PHE A 59 -6.41 9.21 -21.14
C PHE A 59 -6.59 9.01 -22.65
N ASP A 60 -5.78 9.70 -23.46
CA ASP A 60 -5.83 9.56 -24.92
C ASP A 60 -5.48 8.13 -25.35
N LYS A 61 -4.59 7.47 -24.60
CA LYS A 61 -4.16 6.09 -24.86
C LYS A 61 -4.80 5.05 -23.96
N ASP A 62 -5.64 5.47 -23.02
CA ASP A 62 -6.23 4.60 -21.98
C ASP A 62 -5.15 3.81 -21.19
N LEU A 63 -4.09 4.51 -20.75
CA LEU A 63 -2.96 3.93 -20.03
C LEU A 63 -2.81 4.52 -18.63
N ASN A 64 -2.60 3.68 -17.62
CA ASN A 64 -2.01 4.09 -16.35
C ASN A 64 -0.51 3.77 -16.37
N LEU A 65 0.31 4.81 -16.45
CA LEU A 65 1.75 4.72 -16.64
C LEU A 65 2.50 4.92 -15.34
N SER A 66 3.27 3.92 -14.96
CA SER A 66 4.14 3.94 -13.79
C SER A 66 5.60 3.86 -14.21
N GLN A 67 6.43 4.81 -13.78
CA GLN A 67 7.86 4.84 -14.09
C GLN A 67 8.71 4.87 -12.83
N LEU A 68 9.91 4.29 -12.91
CA LEU A 68 10.85 4.16 -11.82
C LEU A 68 11.77 5.38 -11.75
N TRP A 69 11.92 5.90 -10.53
CA TRP A 69 12.79 7.01 -10.20
C TRP A 69 13.77 6.59 -9.11
N LEU A 70 14.95 7.18 -9.14
CA LEU A 70 16.03 7.02 -8.18
C LEU A 70 16.29 8.36 -7.50
N TYR A 71 16.27 8.37 -6.18
CA TYR A 71 16.72 9.49 -5.37
C TYR A 71 18.08 9.15 -4.74
N ASP A 72 19.08 10.02 -4.94
CA ASP A 72 20.36 9.96 -4.24
C ASP A 72 20.29 10.82 -2.98
N ILE A 73 20.46 10.18 -1.81
CA ILE A 73 20.30 10.85 -0.52
C ILE A 73 21.40 11.89 -0.28
N SER A 74 22.60 11.67 -0.81
CA SER A 74 23.76 12.54 -0.57
C SER A 74 23.75 13.80 -1.43
N SER A 75 23.36 13.67 -2.69
CA SER A 75 23.30 14.79 -3.63
C SER A 75 21.93 15.42 -3.75
N GLU A 76 20.91 14.80 -3.13
CA GLU A 76 19.50 15.22 -3.16
C GLU A 76 18.92 15.27 -4.58
N ASN A 77 19.49 14.48 -5.50
CA ASN A 77 19.09 14.46 -6.89
C ASN A 77 18.10 13.34 -7.20
N HIS A 78 17.15 13.65 -8.07
CA HIS A 78 16.20 12.70 -8.63
C HIS A 78 16.58 12.36 -10.07
N ILE A 79 16.62 11.07 -10.39
CA ILE A 79 16.92 10.55 -11.72
C ILE A 79 15.78 9.61 -12.12
N GLN A 80 15.08 9.93 -13.21
CA GLN A 80 14.13 8.99 -13.80
C GLN A 80 14.90 7.89 -14.54
N LEU A 81 14.69 6.64 -14.12
CA LEU A 81 15.39 5.47 -14.66
C LEU A 81 14.67 4.85 -15.85
N THR A 82 13.33 4.95 -15.90
CA THR A 82 12.54 4.31 -16.96
C THR A 82 11.58 5.29 -17.63
N TYR A 83 11.37 5.09 -18.93
CA TYR A 83 10.54 5.94 -19.79
C TYR A 83 9.71 5.08 -20.74
N GLY A 84 8.64 5.64 -21.31
CA GLY A 84 7.82 5.01 -22.36
C GLY A 84 6.42 4.61 -21.91
N GLU A 85 5.74 3.82 -22.75
CA GLU A 85 4.32 3.49 -22.63
C GLU A 85 4.04 2.17 -21.89
N LYS A 86 5.06 1.64 -21.21
CA LYS A 86 4.96 0.40 -20.43
C LYS A 86 5.28 0.69 -18.98
N SER A 87 4.34 0.34 -18.11
CA SER A 87 4.45 0.52 -16.67
C SER A 87 5.48 -0.42 -16.05
N VAL A 88 6.17 0.12 -15.06
CA VAL A 88 7.08 -0.59 -14.18
C VAL A 88 6.36 -0.86 -12.86
N GLY A 89 6.60 -2.04 -12.29
CA GLY A 89 6.12 -2.40 -10.95
C GLY A 89 7.04 -3.42 -10.29
N GLY A 90 6.72 -3.79 -9.04
CA GLY A 90 7.40 -4.87 -8.32
C GLY A 90 8.93 -4.76 -8.35
N PHE A 91 9.48 -3.64 -7.90
CA PHE A 91 10.92 -3.38 -7.99
C PHE A 91 11.65 -3.53 -6.66
N GLY A 92 12.95 -3.74 -6.74
CA GLY A 92 13.83 -3.87 -5.60
C GLY A 92 15.31 -3.74 -5.98
N TRP A 93 16.14 -3.83 -4.96
CA TRP A 93 17.58 -3.73 -5.06
C TRP A 93 18.24 -5.10 -4.98
N ALA A 94 19.34 -5.26 -5.71
CA ALA A 94 20.35 -6.20 -5.27
C ALA A 94 20.98 -5.73 -3.96
N GLN A 95 21.34 -6.68 -3.10
CA GLN A 95 21.89 -6.39 -1.78
C GLN A 95 23.23 -5.60 -1.81
N ASN A 96 23.94 -5.65 -2.93
CA ASN A 96 25.12 -4.83 -3.19
C ASN A 96 24.81 -3.37 -3.61
N SER A 97 23.55 -2.97 -3.68
CA SER A 97 23.07 -1.65 -4.12
C SER A 97 23.42 -1.25 -5.56
N GLU A 98 23.98 -2.14 -6.39
CA GLU A 98 24.41 -1.81 -7.75
C GLU A 98 23.41 -2.23 -8.83
N ARG A 99 22.59 -3.25 -8.56
CA ARG A 99 21.60 -3.75 -9.52
C ARG A 99 20.19 -3.46 -9.05
N ILE A 100 19.32 -3.21 -10.01
CA ILE A 100 17.90 -2.96 -9.81
C ILE A 100 17.13 -4.02 -10.59
N ILE A 101 16.16 -4.65 -9.94
CA ILE A 101 15.21 -5.56 -10.59
C ILE A 101 13.82 -4.97 -10.55
N PHE A 102 13.04 -5.18 -11.61
CA PHE A 102 11.67 -4.70 -11.70
C PHE A 102 10.87 -5.50 -12.72
N ALA A 103 9.54 -5.46 -12.60
CA ALA A 103 8.64 -6.04 -13.59
C ALA A 103 8.25 -4.97 -14.64
N ARG A 104 8.23 -5.37 -15.91
CA ARG A 104 7.74 -4.54 -17.03
C ARG A 104 7.19 -5.42 -18.13
N ASP A 105 6.00 -5.11 -18.63
CA ASP A 105 5.38 -5.84 -19.76
C ASP A 105 5.32 -7.37 -19.53
N SER A 106 4.95 -7.77 -18.30
CA SER A 106 4.95 -9.17 -17.83
C SER A 106 6.32 -9.88 -17.83
N LYS A 107 7.41 -9.14 -18.01
CA LYS A 107 8.79 -9.64 -17.95
C LYS A 107 9.49 -9.12 -16.70
N VAL A 108 10.52 -9.85 -16.30
CA VAL A 108 11.46 -9.42 -15.27
C VAL A 108 12.63 -8.73 -15.95
N MET A 109 12.91 -7.51 -15.51
CA MET A 109 13.96 -6.66 -16.04
C MET A 109 15.02 -6.45 -14.97
N VAL A 110 16.29 -6.43 -15.38
CA VAL A 110 17.43 -6.11 -14.52
C VAL A 110 18.27 -5.02 -15.18
N MET A 111 18.75 -4.06 -14.39
CA MET A 111 19.64 -3.01 -14.87
C MET A 111 20.67 -2.62 -13.80
N HIS A 112 21.73 -1.94 -14.23
CA HIS A 112 22.67 -1.29 -13.32
C HIS A 112 22.10 0.05 -12.82
N ARG A 113 22.32 0.37 -11.54
CA ARG A 113 21.86 1.62 -10.90
C ARG A 113 22.41 2.85 -11.58
N SER A 114 23.67 2.80 -12.03
CA SER A 114 24.35 3.92 -12.69
C SER A 114 23.82 4.24 -14.09
N GLY A 115 22.81 3.51 -14.58
CA GLY A 115 22.22 3.67 -15.91
C GLY A 115 22.67 2.60 -16.90
N GLY A 116 22.22 2.75 -18.15
CA GLY A 116 22.27 1.71 -19.20
C GLY A 116 20.89 1.14 -19.51
N GLU A 117 20.80 0.31 -20.55
CA GLU A 117 19.54 -0.34 -20.92
C GLU A 117 19.23 -1.50 -19.96
N ALA A 118 17.96 -1.62 -19.56
CA ALA A 118 17.50 -2.77 -18.80
C ALA A 118 17.44 -4.01 -19.69
N ARG A 119 17.92 -5.14 -19.15
CA ARG A 119 17.88 -6.45 -19.81
C ARG A 119 16.70 -7.26 -19.31
N SER A 120 16.00 -7.91 -20.22
CA SER A 120 14.95 -8.87 -19.86
C SER A 120 15.59 -10.19 -19.46
N LEU A 121 15.18 -10.76 -18.33
CA LEU A 121 15.48 -12.15 -18.00
C LEU A 121 14.55 -13.05 -18.81
N ASP A 122 15.12 -14.04 -19.48
CA ASP A 122 14.36 -15.02 -20.29
C ASP A 122 13.80 -16.13 -19.39
N ILE A 123 12.79 -15.76 -18.59
CA ILE A 123 12.05 -16.67 -17.72
C ILE A 123 10.66 -16.96 -18.29
N LYS A 124 10.18 -18.19 -18.10
CA LYS A 124 8.90 -18.65 -18.65
C LYS A 124 7.74 -18.54 -17.68
N GLN A 125 8.03 -18.29 -16.41
CA GLN A 125 7.04 -18.13 -15.34
C GLN A 125 6.21 -16.87 -15.57
N LYS A 126 4.92 -16.97 -15.23
CA LYS A 126 3.94 -15.89 -15.38
C LYS A 126 3.67 -15.23 -14.02
N ASN A 127 3.04 -14.06 -14.02
CA ASN A 127 2.59 -13.37 -12.79
C ASN A 127 3.69 -13.19 -11.73
N VAL A 128 4.91 -12.91 -12.19
CA VAL A 128 6.10 -12.83 -11.35
C VAL A 128 6.00 -11.64 -10.39
N SER A 129 6.34 -11.87 -9.12
CA SER A 129 6.31 -10.86 -8.07
C SER A 129 7.29 -11.19 -6.95
N GLY A 130 7.50 -10.23 -6.05
CA GLY A 130 8.22 -10.44 -4.81
C GLY A 130 9.68 -10.79 -5.02
N MET A 131 10.34 -10.21 -6.03
CA MET A 131 11.72 -10.55 -6.37
C MET A 131 12.69 -10.10 -5.27
N ILE A 132 13.58 -11.00 -4.84
CA ILE A 132 14.58 -10.76 -3.79
C ILE A 132 15.95 -11.24 -4.27
N PHE A 133 16.97 -10.41 -4.10
CA PHE A 133 18.37 -10.78 -4.37
C PHE A 133 19.08 -11.30 -3.11
N SER A 134 20.05 -12.19 -3.32
CA SER A 134 21.10 -12.53 -2.35
C SER A 134 22.11 -11.38 -2.18
N ASP A 135 22.91 -11.47 -1.12
CA ASP A 135 23.97 -10.53 -0.73
C ASP A 135 25.02 -10.30 -1.81
N ASP A 136 25.36 -11.34 -2.56
CA ASP A 136 26.30 -11.25 -3.68
C ASP A 136 25.70 -10.63 -4.95
N GLY A 137 24.38 -10.42 -5.00
CA GLY A 137 23.65 -9.89 -6.15
C GLY A 137 23.58 -10.84 -7.34
N LYS A 138 23.91 -12.13 -7.16
CA LYS A 138 23.94 -13.15 -8.22
C LYS A 138 22.74 -14.08 -8.18
N THR A 139 22.14 -14.32 -7.02
CA THR A 139 20.93 -15.14 -6.91
C THR A 139 19.71 -14.26 -6.79
N VAL A 140 18.67 -14.56 -7.56
CA VAL A 140 17.37 -13.91 -7.47
C VAL A 140 16.33 -14.98 -7.20
N SER A 141 15.56 -14.79 -6.13
CA SER A 141 14.31 -15.51 -5.92
C SER A 141 13.13 -14.69 -6.41
N PHE A 142 12.06 -15.36 -6.82
CA PHE A 142 10.78 -14.75 -7.11
C PHE A 142 9.62 -15.73 -6.93
N VAL A 143 8.41 -15.19 -6.78
CA VAL A 143 7.18 -15.99 -6.81
C VAL A 143 6.50 -15.81 -8.15
N GLY A 144 6.13 -16.92 -8.81
CA GLY A 144 5.44 -16.91 -10.09
C GLY A 144 4.45 -18.08 -10.24
N SER A 145 3.61 -17.99 -11.25
CA SER A 145 2.82 -19.10 -11.76
C SER A 145 3.66 -19.92 -12.75
N PRO A 146 3.52 -21.26 -12.78
CA PRO A 146 4.18 -22.07 -13.79
C PRO A 146 3.73 -21.67 -15.22
N GLU A 147 4.58 -21.92 -16.20
CA GLU A 147 4.27 -21.64 -17.62
C GLU A 147 3.05 -22.43 -18.09
N GLU A 148 3.02 -23.72 -17.74
CA GLU A 148 1.97 -24.70 -18.03
C GLU A 148 1.38 -25.22 -16.71
N ASP A 149 0.05 -25.37 -16.69
CA ASP A 149 -0.67 -26.04 -15.61
C ASP A 149 -0.92 -27.49 -16.04
N LYS A 150 0.09 -28.34 -15.85
CA LYS A 150 0.04 -29.75 -16.28
C LYS A 150 -1.14 -30.54 -15.72
N VAL A 151 -1.70 -30.11 -14.59
CA VAL A 151 -2.88 -30.74 -13.98
C VAL A 151 -4.13 -30.33 -14.76
N LYS A 152 -4.28 -29.04 -15.05
CA LYS A 152 -5.34 -28.54 -15.92
C LYS A 152 -5.24 -29.16 -17.33
N ASP A 153 -4.04 -29.23 -17.90
CA ASP A 153 -3.82 -29.78 -19.24
C ASP A 153 -4.17 -31.27 -19.29
N ARG A 154 -3.68 -32.07 -18.34
CA ARG A 154 -4.06 -33.49 -18.25
C ARG A 154 -5.57 -33.67 -18.07
N ARG A 155 -6.21 -32.84 -17.24
CA ARG A 155 -7.66 -32.91 -17.04
C ARG A 155 -8.40 -32.55 -18.32
N LYS A 156 -7.97 -31.51 -19.04
CA LYS A 156 -8.50 -31.14 -20.35
C LYS A 156 -8.43 -32.31 -21.34
N ASP A 157 -7.29 -32.99 -21.39
CA ASP A 157 -7.09 -34.13 -22.29
C ASP A 157 -8.00 -35.33 -21.96
N HIS A 158 -8.28 -35.58 -20.67
CA HIS A 158 -9.03 -36.77 -20.24
C HIS A 158 -10.53 -36.53 -20.01
N MET A 159 -10.92 -35.30 -19.66
CA MET A 159 -12.26 -34.96 -19.17
C MET A 159 -12.90 -33.79 -19.92
N GLY A 160 -12.22 -33.21 -20.93
CA GLY A 160 -12.67 -32.05 -21.67
C GLY A 160 -12.29 -30.73 -21.00
N ASP A 161 -12.46 -29.63 -21.73
CA ASP A 161 -12.01 -28.30 -21.30
C ASP A 161 -13.04 -27.66 -20.35
N PHE A 162 -12.71 -27.63 -19.06
CA PHE A 162 -13.45 -26.90 -18.04
C PHE A 162 -12.51 -26.40 -16.93
N GLU A 163 -12.90 -25.30 -16.31
CA GLU A 163 -12.19 -24.70 -15.18
C GLU A 163 -12.71 -25.25 -13.85
N VAL A 164 -11.78 -25.66 -12.99
CA VAL A 164 -12.06 -26.00 -11.59
C VAL A 164 -11.77 -24.78 -10.74
N ILE A 165 -12.84 -24.05 -10.42
CA ILE A 165 -12.80 -22.90 -9.52
C ILE A 165 -12.15 -23.34 -8.20
N LYS A 166 -11.17 -22.56 -7.71
CA LYS A 166 -10.36 -22.82 -6.50
C LYS A 166 -9.24 -23.86 -6.62
N ALA A 167 -8.98 -24.41 -7.81
CA ALA A 167 -7.88 -25.35 -8.04
C ALA A 167 -7.02 -24.99 -9.25
N ASP A 168 -7.62 -24.48 -10.32
CA ASP A 168 -6.87 -24.15 -11.54
C ASP A 168 -6.25 -22.76 -11.54
N GLY A 169 -5.09 -22.63 -12.18
CA GLY A 169 -4.57 -21.33 -12.62
C GLY A 169 -4.15 -20.37 -11.49
N GLY A 170 -4.01 -20.86 -10.26
CA GLY A 170 -3.74 -20.02 -9.09
C GLY A 170 -2.51 -20.40 -8.27
N HIS A 171 -1.91 -21.59 -8.47
CA HIS A 171 -0.75 -21.99 -7.68
C HIS A 171 0.44 -21.08 -7.98
N ARG A 172 0.99 -20.54 -6.90
CA ARG A 172 2.17 -19.70 -6.91
C ARG A 172 3.33 -20.47 -6.29
N HIS A 173 4.46 -20.49 -6.97
CA HIS A 173 5.66 -21.21 -6.55
C HIS A 173 6.84 -20.25 -6.43
N ILE A 174 7.82 -20.66 -5.62
CA ILE A 174 9.09 -19.95 -5.48
C ILE A 174 10.06 -20.52 -6.51
N TYR A 175 10.72 -19.63 -7.24
CA TYR A 175 11.73 -19.94 -8.24
C TYR A 175 13.01 -19.18 -7.93
N ILE A 176 14.13 -19.77 -8.33
CA ILE A 176 15.47 -19.26 -8.14
C ILE A 176 16.17 -19.20 -9.49
N VAL A 177 16.80 -18.07 -9.79
CA VAL A 177 17.70 -17.90 -10.93
C VAL A 177 19.03 -17.37 -10.47
N LYS A 178 20.08 -17.70 -11.22
CA LYS A 178 21.41 -17.11 -11.05
C LYS A 178 21.67 -16.15 -12.20
N LEU A 179 22.44 -15.11 -11.91
CA LEU A 179 22.80 -14.07 -12.86
C LEU A 179 24.33 -13.98 -13.00
N THR A 180 24.77 -13.84 -14.25
CA THR A 180 26.14 -13.44 -14.58
C THR A 180 26.39 -11.97 -14.20
N ASP A 181 27.63 -11.52 -14.31
CA ASP A 181 27.95 -10.12 -14.08
C ASP A 181 27.39 -9.18 -15.18
N ASP A 182 27.12 -9.73 -16.36
CA ASP A 182 26.48 -9.04 -17.49
C ASP A 182 24.94 -9.07 -17.42
N LEU A 183 24.36 -9.44 -16.27
CA LEU A 183 22.91 -9.48 -16.02
C LEU A 183 22.15 -10.46 -16.93
N GLU A 184 22.79 -11.57 -17.28
CA GLU A 184 22.19 -12.68 -18.03
C GLU A 184 21.94 -13.89 -17.12
N LEU A 185 21.02 -14.77 -17.49
CA LEU A 185 20.78 -16.00 -16.74
C LEU A 185 22.01 -16.91 -16.80
N ASP A 186 22.47 -17.36 -15.63
CA ASP A 186 23.50 -18.38 -15.47
C ASP A 186 22.84 -19.73 -15.15
N GLY A 187 22.42 -20.42 -16.21
CA GLY A 187 21.71 -21.70 -16.14
C GLY A 187 20.19 -21.59 -16.10
N ASP A 188 19.54 -22.69 -15.71
CA ASP A 188 18.08 -22.83 -15.73
C ASP A 188 17.41 -22.28 -14.46
N VAL A 189 16.11 -21.97 -14.58
CA VAL A 189 15.26 -21.61 -13.45
C VAL A 189 15.03 -22.83 -12.55
N THR A 190 15.41 -22.74 -11.28
CA THR A 190 15.16 -23.78 -10.27
C THR A 190 13.85 -23.51 -9.54
N ALA A 191 12.95 -24.49 -9.45
CA ALA A 191 11.73 -24.39 -8.65
C ALA A 191 11.96 -24.94 -7.23
N VAL A 192 11.72 -24.15 -6.20
CA VAL A 192 11.80 -24.60 -4.79
C VAL A 192 10.53 -25.34 -4.39
N THR A 193 9.39 -24.87 -4.88
CA THR A 193 8.07 -25.50 -4.69
C THR A 193 7.45 -25.80 -6.06
N SER A 194 6.62 -26.84 -6.13
CA SER A 194 5.94 -27.23 -7.36
C SER A 194 4.68 -28.04 -7.10
N GLY A 195 3.90 -28.29 -8.15
CA GLY A 195 2.70 -29.12 -8.10
C GLY A 195 1.54 -28.47 -7.36
N THR A 196 0.61 -29.27 -6.88
CA THR A 196 -0.65 -28.77 -6.28
C THR A 196 -0.61 -28.65 -4.76
N ASP A 197 0.52 -28.94 -4.13
CA ASP A 197 0.65 -28.93 -2.68
C ASP A 197 1.00 -27.55 -2.13
N PHE A 198 1.44 -26.62 -2.99
CA PHE A 198 1.89 -25.28 -2.60
C PHE A 198 1.28 -24.18 -3.45
N SER A 199 0.62 -23.25 -2.78
CA SER A 199 0.30 -21.93 -3.29
C SER A 199 0.88 -20.92 -2.31
N VAL A 200 2.04 -20.36 -2.68
CA VAL A 200 2.81 -19.44 -1.84
C VAL A 200 2.10 -18.09 -1.74
N SER A 201 1.89 -17.64 -0.49
CA SER A 201 1.19 -16.39 -0.16
C SER A 201 2.09 -15.31 0.45
N GLY A 202 3.30 -15.68 0.88
CA GLY A 202 4.31 -14.77 1.41
C GLY A 202 5.62 -15.53 1.62
N TYR A 203 6.75 -14.88 1.43
CA TYR A 203 8.05 -15.52 1.61
C TYR A 203 9.15 -14.49 1.85
N ASP A 204 10.28 -14.98 2.32
CA ASP A 204 11.55 -14.26 2.39
C ASP A 204 12.70 -15.22 2.07
N MET A 205 13.86 -14.67 1.73
CA MET A 205 15.07 -15.42 1.38
C MET A 205 16.21 -15.01 2.32
N SER A 206 17.03 -15.99 2.73
CA SER A 206 18.22 -15.72 3.55
C SER A 206 19.18 -14.79 2.84
N ALA A 207 20.02 -14.09 3.61
CA ALA A 207 20.95 -13.10 3.07
C ALA A 207 21.90 -13.71 2.01
N ASP A 208 22.37 -14.94 2.24
CA ASP A 208 23.24 -15.66 1.32
C ASP A 208 22.53 -16.28 0.10
N GLY A 209 21.18 -16.25 0.06
CA GLY A 209 20.38 -16.84 -1.00
C GLY A 209 20.31 -18.38 -0.98
N SER A 210 20.73 -19.03 0.12
CA SER A 210 20.73 -20.49 0.23
C SER A 210 19.41 -21.06 0.77
N GLN A 211 18.60 -20.25 1.44
CA GLN A 211 17.39 -20.69 2.14
C GLN A 211 16.19 -19.78 1.88
N VAL A 212 15.00 -20.34 1.99
CA VAL A 212 13.74 -19.58 1.96
C VAL A 212 12.83 -20.01 3.11
N VAL A 213 12.10 -19.03 3.63
CA VAL A 213 10.96 -19.25 4.52
C VAL A 213 9.71 -18.76 3.82
N PHE A 214 8.62 -19.52 3.88
CA PHE A 214 7.42 -19.16 3.14
C PHE A 214 6.13 -19.66 3.79
N THR A 215 5.05 -18.91 3.58
CA THR A 215 3.70 -19.35 3.89
C THR A 215 3.03 -19.89 2.63
N ALA A 216 2.41 -21.06 2.73
CA ALA A 216 1.69 -21.65 1.62
C ALA A 216 0.45 -22.43 2.08
N THR A 217 -0.55 -22.46 1.19
CA THR A 217 -1.72 -23.35 1.28
C THR A 217 -1.66 -24.41 0.18
N LYS A 218 -2.44 -25.48 0.33
CA LYS A 218 -2.65 -26.45 -0.76
C LYS A 218 -3.56 -25.90 -1.87
N ARG A 219 -4.53 -25.07 -1.50
CA ARG A 219 -5.49 -24.47 -2.45
C ARG A 219 -5.30 -22.96 -2.52
N PRO A 220 -5.28 -22.36 -3.71
CA PRO A 220 -5.06 -20.92 -3.89
C PRO A 220 -6.29 -20.05 -3.53
N ASP A 221 -7.27 -20.58 -2.80
CA ASP A 221 -8.52 -19.88 -2.52
C ASP A 221 -8.56 -19.24 -1.12
N LEU A 222 -9.32 -18.16 -0.98
CA LEU A 222 -9.42 -17.40 0.26
C LEU A 222 -9.95 -18.22 1.45
N ALA A 223 -10.80 -19.24 1.23
CA ALA A 223 -11.32 -20.05 2.32
C ALA A 223 -10.22 -20.91 2.98
N SER A 224 -9.14 -21.19 2.24
CA SER A 224 -7.99 -21.95 2.72
C SER A 224 -7.01 -21.14 3.57
N SER A 225 -7.27 -19.84 3.80
CA SER A 225 -6.36 -18.94 4.54
C SER A 225 -6.01 -19.45 5.95
N PHE A 226 -6.92 -20.17 6.62
CA PHE A 226 -6.71 -20.75 7.95
C PHE A 226 -5.84 -22.02 7.96
N SER A 227 -5.68 -22.65 6.80
CA SER A 227 -4.83 -23.83 6.60
C SER A 227 -3.41 -23.47 6.13
N VAL A 228 -3.05 -22.18 6.15
CA VAL A 228 -1.70 -21.73 5.82
C VAL A 228 -0.71 -22.36 6.80
N LYS A 229 0.34 -22.98 6.27
CA LYS A 229 1.49 -23.42 7.06
C LYS A 229 2.70 -22.55 6.78
N LEU A 230 3.60 -22.47 7.75
CA LEU A 230 4.93 -21.89 7.59
C LEU A 230 5.92 -23.00 7.25
N TYR A 231 6.66 -22.83 6.16
CA TYR A 231 7.64 -23.78 5.65
C TYR A 231 9.03 -23.13 5.62
N PHE A 232 10.03 -23.99 5.65
CA PHE A 232 11.42 -23.67 5.38
C PHE A 232 11.97 -24.67 4.37
N ALA A 233 12.84 -24.22 3.48
CA ALA A 233 13.56 -25.07 2.54
C ALA A 233 14.88 -24.41 2.10
N ASN A 234 15.81 -25.21 1.61
CA ASN A 234 16.94 -24.72 0.82
C ASN A 234 16.45 -24.26 -0.56
N THR A 235 17.18 -23.36 -1.21
CA THR A 235 16.83 -22.81 -2.54
C THR A 235 16.93 -23.82 -3.69
N ASP A 236 17.49 -25.01 -3.45
CA ASP A 236 17.43 -26.15 -4.37
C ASP A 236 16.20 -27.06 -4.14
N GLY A 237 15.33 -26.72 -3.18
CA GLY A 237 14.15 -27.51 -2.80
C GLY A 237 14.43 -28.62 -1.78
N SER A 238 15.67 -28.81 -1.34
CA SER A 238 16.02 -29.75 -0.27
C SER A 238 15.70 -29.20 1.13
N ASP A 239 15.79 -30.05 2.16
CA ASP A 239 15.46 -29.74 3.56
C ASP A 239 14.08 -29.07 3.77
N LEU A 240 13.11 -29.42 2.92
CA LEU A 240 11.75 -28.92 3.06
C LEU A 240 11.14 -29.42 4.37
N LYS A 241 10.84 -28.49 5.29
CA LYS A 241 10.23 -28.78 6.58
C LYS A 241 9.11 -27.79 6.91
N ILE A 242 8.17 -28.24 7.72
CA ILE A 242 7.11 -27.40 8.27
C ILE A 242 7.60 -26.85 9.62
N LEU A 243 7.59 -25.53 9.76
CA LEU A 243 7.95 -24.85 11.00
C LEU A 243 6.75 -24.57 11.91
N ASP A 244 5.58 -24.29 11.32
CA ASP A 244 4.33 -24.10 12.07
C ASP A 244 3.13 -24.55 11.21
N ASP A 245 2.40 -25.56 11.71
CA ASP A 245 1.19 -26.12 11.11
C ASP A 245 -0.09 -25.87 11.92
N SER A 246 -0.06 -24.95 12.90
CA SER A 246 -1.23 -24.59 13.69
C SER A 246 -2.41 -24.13 12.82
N GLU A 247 -3.66 -24.38 13.21
CA GLU A 247 -4.86 -23.96 12.47
C GLU A 247 -5.17 -22.46 12.70
N LYS A 248 -4.23 -21.60 12.29
CA LYS A 248 -4.24 -20.14 12.43
C LYS A 248 -3.71 -19.49 11.16
N LEU A 249 -4.17 -18.26 10.88
CA LEU A 249 -3.62 -17.44 9.80
C LEU A 249 -2.15 -17.12 10.09
N LYS A 250 -1.28 -17.27 9.08
CA LYS A 250 0.14 -16.87 9.17
C LYS A 250 0.49 -15.94 8.02
N ARG A 251 1.24 -14.87 8.29
CA ARG A 251 1.57 -13.85 7.29
C ARG A 251 2.97 -13.30 7.46
N SER A 252 3.50 -12.83 6.33
CA SER A 252 4.74 -12.04 6.24
C SER A 252 5.90 -12.66 7.02
N PRO A 253 6.35 -13.88 6.68
CA PRO A 253 7.57 -14.39 7.28
C PRO A 253 8.76 -13.54 6.84
N VAL A 254 9.67 -13.23 7.75
CA VAL A 254 10.93 -12.53 7.49
C VAL A 254 12.07 -13.17 8.30
N PHE A 255 13.26 -13.28 7.71
CA PHE A 255 14.46 -13.72 8.43
C PHE A 255 15.00 -12.64 9.36
N SER A 256 15.63 -13.05 10.47
CA SER A 256 16.50 -12.19 11.25
C SER A 256 17.79 -11.88 10.46
N PRO A 257 18.53 -10.79 10.79
CA PRO A 257 19.76 -10.43 10.08
C PRO A 257 20.86 -11.51 10.06
N ASP A 258 20.79 -12.48 10.98
CA ASP A 258 21.70 -13.63 11.06
C ASP A 258 21.10 -14.94 10.52
N ASP A 259 19.93 -14.88 9.87
CA ASP A 259 19.17 -15.97 9.25
C ASP A 259 18.76 -17.12 10.19
N LYS A 260 19.00 -17.00 11.50
CA LYS A 260 18.74 -18.08 12.49
C LYS A 260 17.34 -18.08 13.05
N THR A 261 16.65 -16.95 12.98
CA THR A 261 15.31 -16.74 13.55
C THR A 261 14.41 -16.19 12.46
N ILE A 262 13.13 -16.57 12.53
CA ILE A 262 12.10 -16.10 11.62
C ILE A 262 11.06 -15.36 12.44
N ALA A 263 10.66 -14.17 12.00
CA ALA A 263 9.49 -13.48 12.52
C ALA A 263 8.32 -13.59 11.54
N TYR A 264 7.11 -13.78 12.05
CA TYR A 264 5.89 -13.83 11.24
C TYR A 264 4.67 -13.50 12.11
N SER A 265 3.58 -13.09 11.48
CA SER A 265 2.33 -12.80 12.19
C SER A 265 1.45 -14.03 12.27
N ILE A 266 0.84 -14.26 13.43
CA ILE A 266 -0.17 -15.30 13.67
C ILE A 266 -1.47 -14.65 14.14
N SER A 267 -2.62 -15.02 13.57
CA SER A 267 -3.95 -14.61 14.08
C SER A 267 -4.99 -15.73 14.00
N SER A 268 -5.98 -15.68 14.89
CA SER A 268 -7.14 -16.59 14.90
C SER A 268 -8.23 -16.21 13.89
N GLY A 269 -7.95 -15.29 12.97
CA GLY A 269 -8.89 -14.78 11.97
C GLY A 269 -8.93 -13.26 11.90
N PHE A 270 -9.66 -12.73 10.91
CA PHE A 270 -9.71 -11.29 10.63
C PHE A 270 -10.27 -10.44 11.78
N ALA A 271 -11.05 -11.04 12.69
CA ALA A 271 -11.57 -10.34 13.86
C ALA A 271 -10.56 -10.22 15.01
N TYR A 272 -9.44 -10.94 14.95
CA TYR A 272 -8.41 -11.01 16.00
C TYR A 272 -7.14 -10.27 15.56
N ASN A 273 -6.34 -9.83 16.52
CA ASN A 273 -5.03 -9.23 16.25
C ASN A 273 -4.08 -10.27 15.66
N GLY A 274 -3.39 -9.89 14.59
CA GLY A 274 -2.13 -10.50 14.18
C GLY A 274 -1.04 -10.19 15.19
N ILE A 275 -0.49 -11.22 15.82
CA ILE A 275 0.59 -11.14 16.80
C ILE A 275 1.88 -11.63 16.14
N ILE A 276 2.92 -10.80 16.18
CA ILE A 276 4.26 -11.19 15.73
C ILE A 276 4.83 -12.24 16.70
N HIS A 277 5.18 -13.39 16.13
CA HIS A 277 5.90 -14.47 16.79
C HIS A 277 7.30 -14.62 16.20
N THR A 278 8.21 -15.22 16.96
CA THR A 278 9.51 -15.68 16.50
C THR A 278 9.64 -17.19 16.62
N ILE A 279 10.36 -17.81 15.68
CA ILE A 279 10.70 -19.24 15.69
C ILE A 279 12.12 -19.42 15.17
N SER A 280 12.85 -20.45 15.63
CA SER A 280 14.15 -20.78 15.05
C SER A 280 13.99 -21.36 13.63
N ALA A 281 14.95 -21.07 12.74
CA ALA A 281 15.04 -21.69 11.42
C ALA A 281 15.21 -23.23 11.49
N ASP A 282 15.68 -23.75 12.62
CA ASP A 282 15.77 -25.19 12.89
C ASP A 282 14.45 -25.80 13.39
N GLY A 283 13.43 -24.98 13.64
CA GLY A 283 12.14 -25.37 14.20
C GLY A 283 12.03 -25.18 15.72
N GLY A 284 10.95 -25.70 16.31
CA GLY A 284 10.62 -25.54 17.72
C GLY A 284 9.34 -24.74 17.93
N GLU A 285 9.07 -24.34 19.17
CA GLU A 285 7.83 -23.64 19.53
C GLU A 285 7.88 -22.15 19.16
N PRO A 286 6.87 -21.63 18.43
CA PRO A 286 6.74 -20.19 18.19
C PRO A 286 6.57 -19.41 19.49
N LYS A 287 7.31 -18.30 19.63
CA LYS A 287 7.22 -17.40 20.79
C LYS A 287 6.54 -16.09 20.39
N ALA A 288 5.41 -15.75 21.01
CA ALA A 288 4.77 -14.46 20.85
C ALA A 288 5.64 -13.33 21.46
N ILE A 289 5.77 -12.20 20.75
CA ILE A 289 6.58 -11.06 21.20
C ILE A 289 5.84 -9.70 21.11
N THR A 290 4.54 -9.70 20.82
CA THR A 290 3.73 -8.46 20.66
C THR A 290 2.32 -8.56 21.22
N GLU A 291 2.06 -9.48 22.17
CA GLU A 291 0.71 -9.71 22.73
C GLU A 291 0.09 -8.45 23.37
N SER A 292 0.92 -7.55 23.89
CA SER A 292 0.47 -6.30 24.53
C SER A 292 0.14 -5.19 23.53
N PHE A 293 0.44 -5.36 22.24
CA PHE A 293 0.15 -4.36 21.23
C PHE A 293 -1.25 -4.60 20.68
N ASP A 294 -2.21 -3.75 21.07
CA ASP A 294 -3.63 -3.94 20.73
C ASP A 294 -3.97 -3.49 19.29
N GLU A 295 -3.29 -4.06 18.30
CA GLU A 295 -3.66 -3.95 16.90
C GLU A 295 -3.18 -5.16 16.09
N SER A 296 -3.81 -5.39 14.93
CA SER A 296 -3.37 -6.47 14.04
C SER A 296 -2.15 -6.04 13.24
N ILE A 297 -1.01 -6.66 13.51
CA ILE A 297 0.27 -6.28 12.92
C ILE A 297 0.98 -7.45 12.24
N SER A 298 1.93 -7.13 11.37
CA SER A 298 2.82 -8.09 10.70
C SER A 298 4.18 -7.44 10.51
N PRO A 299 5.28 -8.21 10.59
CA PRO A 299 6.59 -7.67 10.32
C PRO A 299 6.67 -7.21 8.85
N ALA A 300 7.31 -6.08 8.63
CA ALA A 300 7.60 -5.55 7.29
C ALA A 300 9.05 -5.80 6.90
N ALA A 301 9.97 -5.68 7.86
CA ALA A 301 11.39 -6.00 7.70
C ALA A 301 12.00 -6.28 9.08
N TRP A 302 13.01 -7.15 9.14
CA TRP A 302 13.85 -7.33 10.33
C TRP A 302 15.27 -6.89 9.98
N THR A 303 15.73 -5.82 10.62
CA THR A 303 17.05 -5.23 10.41
C THR A 303 17.90 -5.33 11.68
N ASP A 304 19.12 -4.80 11.62
CA ASP A 304 20.00 -4.72 12.80
C ASP A 304 19.39 -3.91 13.96
N GLU A 305 18.52 -2.95 13.66
CA GLU A 305 17.81 -2.12 14.65
C GLU A 305 16.61 -2.85 15.29
N GLY A 306 16.05 -3.87 14.62
CA GLY A 306 14.89 -4.62 15.08
C GLY A 306 13.87 -4.90 13.98
N ILE A 307 12.63 -5.18 14.38
CA ILE A 307 11.53 -5.51 13.46
C ILE A 307 10.71 -4.25 13.21
N TYR A 308 10.69 -3.78 11.97
CA TYR A 308 9.81 -2.70 11.54
C TYR A 308 8.43 -3.24 11.19
N PHE A 309 7.39 -2.53 11.62
CA PHE A 309 6.01 -2.78 11.21
C PHE A 309 5.22 -1.47 11.20
N THR A 310 3.99 -1.52 10.69
CA THR A 310 3.06 -0.39 10.73
C THR A 310 1.78 -0.80 11.42
N ALA A 311 1.15 0.13 12.12
CA ALA A 311 -0.17 -0.09 12.71
C ALA A 311 -1.03 1.18 12.58
N SER A 312 -2.34 0.97 12.39
CA SER A 312 -3.31 2.06 12.54
C SER A 312 -3.45 2.41 14.01
N GLN A 313 -3.58 3.69 14.33
CA GLN A 313 -4.04 4.16 15.64
C GLN A 313 -5.12 5.19 15.37
N LYS A 314 -6.38 4.77 15.59
CA LYS A 314 -7.60 5.42 15.10
C LYS A 314 -7.53 5.66 13.58
N THR A 315 -7.93 6.84 13.12
CA THR A 315 -7.80 7.34 11.75
C THR A 315 -6.35 7.57 11.29
N ASN A 316 -5.34 7.44 12.16
CA ASN A 316 -3.93 7.62 11.82
C ASN A 316 -3.20 6.27 11.60
N ARG A 317 -2.00 6.30 11.05
CA ARG A 317 -1.14 5.13 10.83
C ARG A 317 0.33 5.49 10.98
N HIS A 318 1.06 4.68 11.73
CA HIS A 318 2.45 4.97 12.11
C HIS A 318 3.38 3.78 11.83
N ILE A 319 4.68 4.09 11.78
CA ILE A 319 5.76 3.09 11.76
C ILE A 319 6.21 2.84 13.19
N PHE A 320 6.43 1.57 13.50
CA PHE A 320 6.94 1.11 14.78
C PHE A 320 8.18 0.25 14.59
N LEU A 321 9.06 0.31 15.58
CA LEU A 321 10.24 -0.54 15.72
C LEU A 321 10.07 -1.41 16.96
N LEU A 322 10.10 -2.72 16.76
CA LEU A 322 10.06 -3.74 17.81
C LEU A 322 11.46 -4.28 18.08
N ASN A 323 11.86 -4.25 19.35
CA ASN A 323 13.02 -4.99 19.80
C ASN A 323 12.62 -6.46 20.04
N PRO A 324 13.13 -7.42 19.25
CA PRO A 324 12.70 -8.83 19.33
C PRO A 324 13.15 -9.54 20.62
N LYS A 325 14.14 -9.00 21.35
CA LYS A 325 14.64 -9.58 22.60
C LYS A 325 13.85 -9.11 23.81
N SER A 326 13.56 -7.81 23.90
CA SER A 326 12.85 -7.21 25.04
C SER A 326 11.33 -7.09 24.82
N SER A 327 10.85 -7.27 23.59
CA SER A 327 9.46 -6.95 23.19
C SER A 327 9.07 -5.47 23.34
N GLU A 328 10.06 -4.59 23.52
CA GLU A 328 9.84 -3.15 23.57
C GLU A 328 9.44 -2.64 22.18
N ILE A 329 8.35 -1.89 22.11
CA ILE A 329 7.86 -1.27 20.88
C ILE A 329 8.01 0.24 21.01
N LYS A 330 8.65 0.86 20.04
CA LYS A 330 8.77 2.32 19.92
C LYS A 330 8.14 2.78 18.62
N ARG A 331 7.41 3.88 18.69
CA ARG A 331 7.00 4.60 17.49
C ARG A 331 8.23 5.25 16.87
N VAL A 332 8.46 5.02 15.58
CA VAL A 332 9.48 5.74 14.82
C VAL A 332 8.99 7.18 14.67
N VAL A 333 9.86 8.15 14.95
CA VAL A 333 9.48 9.57 14.96
C VAL A 333 9.09 10.02 13.54
N THR A 334 7.79 10.05 13.31
CA THR A 334 7.15 10.79 12.22
C THR A 334 6.38 11.96 12.83
N SER A 335 6.12 13.00 12.05
CA SER A 335 5.19 14.05 12.49
C SER A 335 3.83 13.42 12.81
N ASP A 336 3.13 13.92 13.84
CA ASP A 336 1.87 13.34 14.31
C ASP A 336 0.70 13.56 13.34
N ASP A 337 0.79 14.57 12.49
CA ASP A 337 -0.19 14.87 11.44
C ASP A 337 0.00 14.00 10.19
N LEU A 338 1.11 13.27 10.07
CA LEU A 338 1.40 12.44 8.90
C LEU A 338 0.85 11.02 9.05
N ILE A 339 0.00 10.65 8.09
CA ILE A 339 -0.56 9.32 7.96
C ILE A 339 0.36 8.50 7.07
N VAL A 340 1.02 7.50 7.65
CA VAL A 340 2.00 6.70 6.93
C VAL A 340 1.36 5.65 6.03
N GLY A 341 1.80 5.66 4.77
CA GLY A 341 1.53 4.69 3.73
C GLY A 341 2.57 3.57 3.67
N ARG A 342 3.10 3.29 2.48
CA ARG A 342 4.12 2.25 2.26
C ARG A 342 5.48 2.71 2.79
N GLN A 343 6.27 1.81 3.32
CA GLN A 343 7.61 2.06 3.86
C GLN A 343 8.65 1.07 3.33
N SER A 344 9.93 1.42 3.47
CA SER A 344 11.10 0.58 3.21
C SER A 344 12.26 1.02 4.09
N THR A 345 13.14 0.08 4.42
CA THR A 345 14.36 0.35 5.21
C THR A 345 15.60 -0.08 4.45
N SER A 346 16.76 0.50 4.78
CA SER A 346 18.06 -0.09 4.44
C SER A 346 18.25 -1.42 5.18
N LYS A 347 19.25 -2.22 4.77
CA LYS A 347 19.57 -3.50 5.44
C LYS A 347 19.89 -3.30 6.92
N SER A 348 20.62 -2.23 7.24
CA SER A 348 20.91 -1.84 8.62
C SER A 348 19.71 -1.31 9.39
N GLY A 349 18.64 -0.86 8.73
CA GLY A 349 17.50 -0.17 9.37
C GLY A 349 17.72 1.31 9.70
N LYS A 350 18.93 1.83 9.56
CA LYS A 350 19.27 3.22 9.91
C LYS A 350 18.67 4.26 8.97
N VAL A 351 18.36 3.85 7.73
CA VAL A 351 17.69 4.68 6.74
C VAL A 351 16.30 4.10 6.49
N ILE A 352 15.29 4.96 6.58
CA ILE A 352 13.89 4.61 6.36
C ILE A 352 13.33 5.57 5.33
N ALA A 353 12.66 5.06 4.31
CA ALA A 353 11.85 5.87 3.41
C ALA A 353 10.39 5.43 3.49
N PHE A 354 9.47 6.39 3.47
CA PHE A 354 8.04 6.11 3.56
C PHE A 354 7.21 7.15 2.82
N ALA A 355 6.06 6.70 2.31
CA ALA A 355 5.01 7.57 1.81
C ALA A 355 4.19 8.08 2.99
N ALA A 356 3.84 9.36 3.01
CA ALA A 356 2.88 9.90 3.97
C ALA A 356 2.05 11.03 3.36
N ALA A 357 0.83 11.18 3.86
CA ALA A 357 -0.12 12.23 3.47
C ALA A 357 -0.81 12.80 4.73
N ASN A 358 -1.53 13.89 4.56
CA ASN A 358 -2.47 14.42 5.55
C ASN A 358 -3.68 15.04 4.82
N ASP A 359 -4.48 15.82 5.52
CA ASP A 359 -5.70 16.45 5.02
C ASP A 359 -5.45 17.60 4.03
N GLU A 360 -4.23 18.14 4.00
CA GLU A 360 -3.82 19.27 3.17
C GLU A 360 -2.82 18.90 2.06
N GLN A 361 -2.22 17.70 2.11
CA GLN A 361 -1.16 17.29 1.18
C GLN A 361 -1.42 15.91 0.56
N LEU A 362 -1.04 15.76 -0.72
CA LEU A 362 -1.00 14.45 -1.38
C LEU A 362 0.04 13.55 -0.73
N SER A 363 0.05 12.26 -1.09
CA SER A 363 1.12 11.37 -0.64
C SER A 363 2.47 11.85 -1.15
N GLU A 364 3.40 12.11 -0.21
CA GLU A 364 4.78 12.52 -0.47
C GLU A 364 5.75 11.45 0.07
N ILE A 365 6.96 11.36 -0.48
CA ILE A 365 8.01 10.48 0.05
C ILE A 365 8.86 11.26 1.04
N TYR A 366 9.05 10.65 2.19
CA TYR A 366 9.93 11.11 3.25
C TYR A 366 11.09 10.14 3.40
N VAL A 367 12.27 10.67 3.70
CA VAL A 367 13.47 9.90 4.04
C VAL A 367 13.96 10.33 5.42
N GLN A 368 14.14 9.36 6.30
CA GLN A 368 14.78 9.53 7.60
C GLN A 368 16.13 8.82 7.57
N ASN A 369 17.20 9.58 7.82
CA ASN A 369 18.58 9.08 7.90
C ASN A 369 19.24 9.72 9.13
N GLY A 370 18.86 9.22 10.31
CA GLY A 370 19.05 9.95 11.57
C GLY A 370 18.13 11.18 11.67
N GLY A 371 17.91 11.67 12.89
CA GLY A 371 17.11 12.86 13.14
C GLY A 371 15.66 12.76 12.64
N ALA A 372 15.10 13.90 12.23
CA ALA A 372 13.73 14.01 11.70
C ALA A 372 13.65 13.61 10.22
N ALA A 373 12.52 13.07 9.80
CA ALA A 373 12.28 12.71 8.40
C ALA A 373 12.20 13.96 7.50
N LYS A 374 12.84 13.91 6.33
CA LYS A 374 12.84 14.97 5.31
C LYS A 374 11.91 14.59 4.16
N LYS A 375 11.01 15.49 3.76
CA LYS A 375 10.23 15.35 2.52
C LYS A 375 11.14 15.53 1.30
N ILE A 376 11.09 14.61 0.35
CA ILE A 376 11.93 14.63 -0.87
C ILE A 376 11.13 14.78 -2.17
N THR A 377 9.80 14.85 -2.11
CA THR A 377 8.94 15.07 -3.28
C THR A 377 8.01 16.27 -3.09
N THR A 378 7.42 16.73 -4.19
CA THR A 378 6.51 17.89 -4.21
C THR A 378 5.21 17.59 -4.97
N GLN A 379 4.62 16.41 -4.79
CA GLN A 379 3.35 16.05 -5.43
C GLN A 379 2.22 17.04 -5.13
N SER A 380 2.23 17.63 -3.94
CA SER A 380 1.18 18.56 -3.51
C SER A 380 1.20 19.89 -4.26
N ASP A 381 2.26 20.20 -5.02
CA ASP A 381 2.30 21.38 -5.91
C ASP A 381 1.17 21.33 -6.95
N GLN A 382 0.71 20.12 -7.33
CA GLN A 382 -0.41 19.89 -8.25
C GLN A 382 -1.76 20.43 -7.73
N LEU A 383 -1.86 20.70 -6.42
CA LEU A 383 -3.09 21.22 -5.81
C LEU A 383 -3.13 22.75 -5.76
N SER A 384 -2.08 23.43 -6.23
CA SER A 384 -1.91 24.88 -6.05
C SER A 384 -3.05 25.71 -6.64
N ASP A 385 -3.60 25.28 -7.78
CA ASP A 385 -4.71 25.93 -8.48
C ASP A 385 -6.09 25.53 -7.93
N PHE A 386 -6.15 24.57 -6.99
CA PHE A 386 -7.41 24.02 -6.52
C PHE A 386 -7.88 24.61 -5.18
N ILE A 387 -9.20 24.73 -5.05
CA ILE A 387 -9.92 24.93 -3.79
C ILE A 387 -10.26 23.53 -3.25
N MET A 388 -9.48 23.06 -2.29
CA MET A 388 -9.63 21.72 -1.69
C MET A 388 -10.62 21.73 -0.54
N ALA A 389 -11.41 20.66 -0.42
CA ALA A 389 -12.39 20.52 0.66
C ALA A 389 -11.73 20.40 2.04
N LYS A 390 -12.47 20.75 3.10
CA LYS A 390 -12.00 20.61 4.49
C LYS A 390 -12.33 19.22 5.00
N ARG A 391 -11.40 18.59 5.71
CA ARG A 391 -11.57 17.25 6.29
C ARG A 391 -11.37 17.32 7.79
N GLU A 392 -12.28 16.72 8.53
CA GLU A 392 -12.15 16.62 9.98
C GLU A 392 -12.51 15.21 10.45
N VAL A 393 -11.82 14.75 11.49
CA VAL A 393 -12.19 13.52 12.18
C VAL A 393 -13.31 13.86 13.17
N ILE A 394 -14.46 13.22 13.00
CA ILE A 394 -15.62 13.37 13.88
C ILE A 394 -15.93 12.05 14.59
N SER A 395 -16.63 12.13 15.71
CA SER A 395 -17.11 10.96 16.44
C SER A 395 -18.55 11.12 16.89
N TRP A 396 -19.29 10.02 16.96
CA TRP A 396 -20.66 9.96 17.47
C TRP A 396 -20.88 8.67 18.27
N GLN A 397 -21.99 8.61 19.00
CA GLN A 397 -22.44 7.41 19.69
C GLN A 397 -23.43 6.66 18.80
N ALA A 398 -23.19 5.37 18.60
CA ALA A 398 -24.18 4.45 18.05
C ALA A 398 -25.27 4.15 19.09
N ASP A 399 -26.40 3.60 18.65
CA ASP A 399 -27.57 3.34 19.49
C ASP A 399 -27.27 2.36 20.65
N ASP A 400 -26.26 1.49 20.48
CA ASP A 400 -25.80 0.55 21.50
C ASP A 400 -24.68 1.10 22.39
N GLY A 401 -24.34 2.39 22.25
CA GLY A 401 -23.33 3.09 23.05
C GLY A 401 -21.89 2.89 22.54
N ALA A 402 -21.67 2.22 21.41
CA ALA A 402 -20.36 2.20 20.78
C ALA A 402 -19.99 3.60 20.27
N THR A 403 -18.77 4.04 20.54
CA THR A 403 -18.24 5.27 19.94
C THR A 403 -17.69 4.97 18.57
N ILE A 404 -18.25 5.61 17.55
CA ILE A 404 -17.85 5.48 16.15
C ILE A 404 -17.11 6.75 15.75
N GLU A 405 -16.04 6.59 14.98
CA GLU A 405 -15.26 7.68 14.42
C GLU A 405 -15.38 7.65 12.88
N GLY A 406 -15.20 8.80 12.24
CA GLY A 406 -15.22 8.91 10.79
C GLY A 406 -14.58 10.20 10.33
N VAL A 407 -14.46 10.34 9.01
CA VAL A 407 -13.95 11.54 8.36
C VAL A 407 -15.14 12.27 7.74
N LEU A 408 -15.35 13.51 8.17
CA LEU A 408 -16.31 14.41 7.55
C LEU A 408 -15.55 15.32 6.59
N THR A 409 -15.97 15.34 5.33
CA THR A 409 -15.47 16.30 4.34
C THR A 409 -16.56 17.31 4.01
N THR A 410 -16.23 18.60 4.09
CA THR A 410 -17.17 19.71 3.87
C THR A 410 -16.64 20.71 2.82
N PRO A 411 -17.54 21.47 2.17
CA PRO A 411 -17.13 22.59 1.31
C PRO A 411 -16.26 23.61 2.07
N VAL A 412 -15.40 24.35 1.36
CA VAL A 412 -14.51 25.36 2.00
C VAL A 412 -15.29 26.46 2.71
N ASP A 413 -16.42 26.84 2.12
CA ASP A 413 -17.36 27.87 2.56
C ASP A 413 -18.54 27.29 3.38
N PHE A 414 -18.35 26.10 3.97
CA PHE A 414 -19.35 25.44 4.79
C PHE A 414 -19.91 26.34 5.90
N ASP A 415 -21.22 26.48 5.89
CA ASP A 415 -22.05 27.20 6.87
C ASP A 415 -23.16 26.28 7.40
N LEU A 416 -23.27 26.18 8.73
CA LEU A 416 -24.26 25.36 9.43
C LEU A 416 -25.72 25.81 9.20
N SER A 417 -25.95 27.04 8.74
CA SER A 417 -27.29 27.56 8.42
C SER A 417 -27.84 27.06 7.09
N ASN A 418 -26.99 26.50 6.23
CA ASN A 418 -27.37 25.93 4.95
C ASN A 418 -27.77 24.45 5.07
N LYS A 419 -28.39 23.93 4.00
CA LYS A 419 -28.75 22.52 3.84
C LYS A 419 -27.95 21.89 2.70
N TYR A 420 -27.23 20.79 2.99
CA TYR A 420 -26.36 20.12 2.02
C TYR A 420 -26.83 18.68 1.74
N PRO A 421 -26.73 18.19 0.49
CA PRO A 421 -26.78 16.76 0.22
C PRO A 421 -25.65 16.01 0.95
N LEU A 422 -25.90 14.77 1.33
CA LEU A 422 -24.95 13.91 2.03
C LEU A 422 -24.58 12.70 1.19
N PHE A 423 -23.28 12.49 0.98
CA PHE A 423 -22.76 11.22 0.48
C PHE A 423 -22.04 10.46 1.59
N VAL A 424 -22.48 9.23 1.85
CA VAL A 424 -21.83 8.33 2.80
C VAL A 424 -20.99 7.34 2.03
N ILE A 425 -19.67 7.34 2.24
CA ILE A 425 -18.74 6.47 1.55
C ILE A 425 -18.19 5.46 2.55
N THR A 426 -18.41 4.18 2.30
CA THR A 426 -18.03 3.09 3.21
C THR A 426 -16.81 2.35 2.68
N HIS A 427 -15.73 2.29 3.46
CA HIS A 427 -14.53 1.54 3.09
C HIS A 427 -14.75 0.02 3.02
N GLY A 428 -13.95 -0.64 2.17
CA GLY A 428 -13.86 -2.10 2.09
C GLY A 428 -13.10 -2.72 3.27
N GLY A 429 -13.00 -4.06 3.30
CA GLY A 429 -12.36 -4.77 4.40
C GLY A 429 -13.06 -6.08 4.76
N PRO A 430 -13.35 -6.33 6.06
CA PRO A 430 -14.04 -5.38 6.94
C PRO A 430 -13.14 -4.53 7.86
N THR A 431 -11.81 -4.72 7.81
CA THR A 431 -10.87 -4.07 8.73
C THR A 431 -10.16 -2.85 8.12
N GLY A 432 -10.77 -2.22 7.12
CA GLY A 432 -10.27 -0.95 6.55
C GLY A 432 -10.35 0.19 7.57
N THR A 433 -9.83 1.34 7.18
CA THR A 433 -9.95 2.59 7.95
C THR A 433 -9.93 3.74 6.95
N ASP A 434 -11.00 4.53 6.90
CA ASP A 434 -11.03 5.84 6.26
C ASP A 434 -10.22 6.85 7.09
N ARG A 435 -9.53 7.76 6.40
CA ARG A 435 -8.54 8.68 7.00
C ARG A 435 -8.68 10.07 6.40
N PRO A 436 -8.35 11.14 7.15
CA PRO A 436 -8.45 12.50 6.66
C PRO A 436 -7.28 12.81 5.71
N VAL A 437 -7.30 12.23 4.51
CA VAL A 437 -6.33 12.47 3.44
C VAL A 437 -7.02 12.88 2.17
N ILE A 438 -6.30 13.58 1.30
CA ILE A 438 -6.79 13.92 -0.05
C ILE A 438 -6.87 12.62 -0.88
N PRO A 439 -8.08 12.21 -1.32
CA PRO A 439 -8.27 10.96 -2.04
C PRO A 439 -7.89 11.10 -3.51
N THR A 440 -7.04 10.20 -4.00
CA THR A 440 -6.70 10.06 -5.43
C THR A 440 -7.35 8.83 -6.07
N GLY A 441 -8.45 8.37 -5.48
CA GLY A 441 -9.12 7.11 -5.82
C GLY A 441 -10.39 7.30 -6.66
N MET A 442 -11.26 6.29 -6.62
CA MET A 442 -12.46 6.18 -7.45
C MET A 442 -13.51 7.29 -7.21
N TYR A 443 -13.56 7.86 -6.01
CA TYR A 443 -14.57 8.85 -5.64
C TYR A 443 -13.98 10.27 -5.71
N PRO A 444 -14.51 11.16 -6.57
CA PRO A 444 -14.02 12.54 -6.71
C PRO A 444 -14.58 13.42 -5.57
N ILE A 445 -14.17 13.13 -4.33
CA ILE A 445 -14.73 13.72 -3.11
C ILE A 445 -14.61 15.25 -3.10
N ASP A 446 -13.46 15.82 -3.49
CA ASP A 446 -13.27 17.27 -3.55
C ASP A 446 -14.15 17.95 -4.61
N ASN A 447 -14.41 17.27 -5.73
CA ASN A 447 -15.32 17.77 -6.75
C ASN A 447 -16.76 17.83 -6.23
N TRP A 448 -17.22 16.78 -5.54
CA TRP A 448 -18.55 16.75 -4.94
C TRP A 448 -18.70 17.77 -3.81
N ALA A 449 -17.68 17.89 -2.94
CA ALA A 449 -17.66 18.88 -1.89
C ALA A 449 -17.68 20.31 -2.44
N GLY A 450 -16.89 20.61 -3.47
CA GLY A 450 -16.92 21.92 -4.12
C GLY A 450 -18.22 22.22 -4.89
N GLN A 451 -19.05 21.21 -5.16
CA GLN A 451 -20.42 21.37 -5.66
C GLN A 451 -21.48 21.46 -4.54
N GLY A 452 -21.04 21.56 -3.28
CA GLY A 452 -21.91 21.72 -2.12
C GLY A 452 -22.39 20.42 -1.49
N ALA A 453 -21.73 19.28 -1.71
CA ALA A 453 -22.01 18.06 -0.96
C ALA A 453 -21.21 17.99 0.35
N VAL A 454 -21.78 17.34 1.35
CA VAL A 454 -21.05 16.87 2.53
C VAL A 454 -20.78 15.39 2.35
N ILE A 455 -19.58 14.93 2.73
CA ILE A 455 -19.19 13.52 2.62
C ILE A 455 -18.88 12.98 4.02
N LEU A 456 -19.49 11.85 4.37
CA LEU A 456 -19.18 11.10 5.58
C LEU A 456 -18.52 9.77 5.22
N GLN A 457 -17.31 9.56 5.71
CA GLN A 457 -16.60 8.29 5.64
C GLN A 457 -16.56 7.65 7.04
N THR A 458 -17.23 6.52 7.22
CA THR A 458 -17.45 5.92 8.55
C THR A 458 -16.49 4.77 8.82
N ASN A 459 -15.72 4.87 9.92
CA ASN A 459 -14.96 3.73 10.46
C ASN A 459 -15.87 2.90 11.37
N TYR A 460 -16.70 2.08 10.74
CA TYR A 460 -17.67 1.23 11.40
C TYR A 460 -17.02 0.15 12.29
N ARG A 461 -17.80 -0.44 13.20
CA ARG A 461 -17.34 -1.56 14.03
C ARG A 461 -16.71 -2.66 13.19
N GLY A 462 -15.46 -3.02 13.48
CA GLY A 462 -14.66 -3.88 12.60
C GLY A 462 -13.45 -3.20 11.98
N SER A 463 -13.44 -1.87 11.86
CA SER A 463 -12.30 -1.12 11.33
C SER A 463 -11.03 -1.31 12.19
N ALA A 464 -9.86 -1.24 11.55
CA ALA A 464 -8.58 -1.24 12.26
C ALA A 464 -8.30 0.13 12.90
N GLY A 465 -7.46 0.18 13.93
CA GLY A 465 -7.09 1.41 14.65
C GLY A 465 -7.80 1.60 15.99
N TYR A 466 -8.76 0.74 16.32
CA TYR A 466 -9.59 0.86 17.54
C TYR A 466 -9.49 -0.38 18.45
N GLY A 467 -8.46 -1.22 18.25
CA GLY A 467 -8.21 -2.41 19.06
C GLY A 467 -9.02 -3.65 18.66
N GLU A 468 -8.63 -4.81 19.19
CA GLU A 468 -9.29 -6.08 18.89
C GLU A 468 -10.76 -6.07 19.36
N ALA A 469 -11.04 -5.48 20.51
CA ALA A 469 -12.40 -5.44 21.07
C ALA A 469 -13.38 -4.78 20.08
N PHE A 470 -13.01 -3.64 19.50
CA PHE A 470 -13.81 -2.96 18.48
C PHE A 470 -13.93 -3.80 17.21
N ARG A 471 -12.83 -4.43 16.77
CA ARG A 471 -12.84 -5.32 15.59
C ARG A 471 -13.80 -6.50 15.76
N ARG A 472 -13.85 -7.07 16.96
CA ARG A 472 -14.71 -8.21 17.31
C ARG A 472 -16.19 -7.87 17.39
N LEU A 473 -16.58 -6.61 17.49
CA LEU A 473 -17.99 -6.20 17.39
C LEU A 473 -18.62 -6.56 16.03
N ASN A 474 -17.78 -6.81 15.00
CA ASN A 474 -18.22 -7.26 13.67
C ASN A 474 -18.23 -8.79 13.52
N TRP A 475 -17.75 -9.54 14.53
CA TRP A 475 -17.73 -11.01 14.48
C TRP A 475 -19.15 -11.57 14.56
N ARG A 476 -19.54 -12.36 13.54
CA ARG A 476 -20.92 -12.86 13.38
C ARG A 476 -21.98 -11.74 13.33
N ASN A 477 -21.56 -10.53 12.97
CA ASN A 477 -22.42 -9.34 12.90
C ASN A 477 -22.12 -8.49 11.65
N LEU A 478 -21.54 -9.11 10.62
CA LEU A 478 -21.31 -8.48 9.32
C LEU A 478 -22.66 -8.09 8.69
N GLY A 479 -22.72 -6.88 8.13
CA GLY A 479 -23.95 -6.31 7.60
C GLY A 479 -24.64 -5.41 8.62
N MET A 480 -25.48 -5.97 9.49
CA MET A 480 -26.32 -5.19 10.42
C MET A 480 -25.52 -4.28 11.36
N GLY A 481 -24.45 -4.78 11.97
CA GLY A 481 -23.63 -3.98 12.89
C GLY A 481 -23.05 -2.72 12.23
N PRO A 482 -22.26 -2.87 11.15
CA PRO A 482 -21.80 -1.73 10.37
C PRO A 482 -22.91 -0.81 9.86
N ALA A 483 -24.05 -1.36 9.42
CA ALA A 483 -25.19 -0.57 8.95
C ALA A 483 -25.75 0.34 10.05
N THR A 484 -25.87 -0.14 11.29
CA THR A 484 -26.33 0.68 12.43
C THR A 484 -25.34 1.79 12.80
N ASP A 485 -24.04 1.54 12.67
CA ASP A 485 -23.02 2.57 12.91
C ASP A 485 -23.09 3.69 11.87
N ILE A 486 -23.36 3.32 10.61
CA ILE A 486 -23.54 4.28 9.52
C ILE A 486 -24.82 5.09 9.71
N ILE A 487 -25.96 4.45 9.98
CA ILE A 487 -27.25 5.12 10.19
C ILE A 487 -27.18 6.10 11.38
N SER A 488 -26.56 5.70 12.48
CA SER A 488 -26.36 6.60 13.63
C SER A 488 -25.48 7.80 13.29
N GLY A 489 -24.48 7.63 12.42
CA GLY A 489 -23.66 8.73 11.89
C GLY A 489 -24.46 9.71 11.05
N ILE A 490 -25.28 9.19 10.12
CA ILE A 490 -26.22 9.99 9.33
C ILE A 490 -27.16 10.78 10.25
N ASN A 491 -27.79 10.12 11.21
CA ASN A 491 -28.71 10.75 12.16
C ASN A 491 -28.02 11.81 13.01
N SER A 492 -26.75 11.60 13.39
CA SER A 492 -25.95 12.60 14.12
C SER A 492 -25.78 13.88 13.30
N LEU A 493 -25.45 13.77 12.01
CA LEU A 493 -25.31 14.94 11.12
C LEU A 493 -26.65 15.61 10.84
N VAL A 494 -27.72 14.84 10.63
CA VAL A 494 -29.09 15.35 10.48
C VAL A 494 -29.50 16.16 11.72
N GLY A 495 -29.22 15.65 12.92
CA GLY A 495 -29.49 16.34 14.18
C GLY A 495 -28.75 17.66 14.37
N LYS A 496 -27.61 17.86 13.68
CA LYS A 496 -26.90 19.15 13.64
C LYS A 496 -27.58 20.19 12.73
N GLY A 497 -28.58 19.78 11.95
CA GLY A 497 -29.47 20.69 11.23
C GLY A 497 -29.02 21.13 9.85
N PHE A 498 -27.85 20.69 9.35
CA PHE A 498 -27.32 21.13 8.06
C PHE A 498 -27.45 20.11 6.92
N ILE A 499 -27.99 18.91 7.16
CA ILE A 499 -28.23 17.91 6.11
C ILE A 499 -29.62 18.09 5.50
N ASP A 500 -29.71 18.02 4.17
CA ASP A 500 -30.95 17.87 3.40
C ASP A 500 -31.34 16.38 3.39
N GLU A 501 -32.31 16.02 4.23
CA GLU A 501 -32.75 14.62 4.42
C GLU A 501 -33.34 13.99 3.15
N ALA A 502 -33.75 14.80 2.15
CA ALA A 502 -34.24 14.30 0.87
C ALA A 502 -33.10 13.96 -0.11
N LYS A 503 -31.84 14.24 0.24
CA LYS A 503 -30.67 14.06 -0.64
C LYS A 503 -29.52 13.35 0.07
N ILE A 504 -29.76 12.10 0.46
CA ILE A 504 -28.74 11.24 1.06
C ILE A 504 -28.45 10.07 0.11
N GLY A 505 -27.16 9.82 -0.17
CA GLY A 505 -26.70 8.72 -1.00
C GLY A 505 -25.60 7.92 -0.31
N CYS A 506 -25.65 6.59 -0.42
CA CYS A 506 -24.72 5.68 0.27
C CYS A 506 -23.95 4.83 -0.75
N LEU A 507 -22.62 4.89 -0.68
CA LEU A 507 -21.68 4.32 -1.64
C LEU A 507 -20.60 3.50 -0.92
N GLY A 508 -19.98 2.56 -1.62
CA GLY A 508 -18.93 1.73 -1.06
C GLY A 508 -18.40 0.70 -2.05
N TRP A 509 -17.20 0.19 -1.79
CA TRP A 509 -16.58 -0.88 -2.58
C TRP A 509 -16.25 -2.09 -1.71
N SER A 510 -16.27 -3.30 -2.31
CA SER A 510 -16.02 -4.56 -1.60
C SER A 510 -17.00 -4.73 -0.43
N GLN A 511 -16.52 -5.00 0.80
CA GLN A 511 -17.34 -5.02 2.01
C GLN A 511 -18.20 -3.76 2.17
N GLY A 512 -17.67 -2.58 1.83
CA GLY A 512 -18.43 -1.33 1.85
C GLY A 512 -19.57 -1.34 0.85
N GLY A 513 -19.37 -1.92 -0.34
CA GLY A 513 -20.44 -2.08 -1.34
C GLY A 513 -21.52 -3.06 -0.90
N HIS A 514 -21.13 -4.14 -0.19
CA HIS A 514 -22.09 -5.03 0.46
C HIS A 514 -22.94 -4.27 1.50
N ILE A 515 -22.31 -3.43 2.33
CA ILE A 515 -23.02 -2.63 3.34
C ILE A 515 -23.92 -1.57 2.67
N SER A 516 -23.47 -0.89 1.62
CA SER A 516 -24.29 0.08 0.88
C SER A 516 -25.51 -0.57 0.24
N ALA A 517 -25.35 -1.75 -0.38
CA ALA A 517 -26.46 -2.51 -0.93
C ALA A 517 -27.45 -2.95 0.15
N MET A 518 -26.94 -3.30 1.33
CA MET A 518 -27.78 -3.65 2.48
C MET A 518 -28.57 -2.44 2.98
N LEU A 519 -27.92 -1.28 3.16
CA LEU A 519 -28.57 -0.05 3.60
C LEU A 519 -29.76 0.32 2.71
N ALA A 520 -29.59 0.25 1.38
CA ALA A 520 -30.65 0.51 0.40
C ALA A 520 -31.87 -0.45 0.48
N THR A 521 -31.78 -1.53 1.26
CA THR A 521 -32.89 -2.49 1.46
C THR A 521 -33.44 -2.49 2.88
N TYR A 522 -32.70 -1.98 3.86
CA TYR A 522 -33.04 -2.04 5.29
C TYR A 522 -33.23 -0.66 5.94
N SER A 523 -32.95 0.43 5.22
CA SER A 523 -33.08 1.80 5.71
C SER A 523 -33.90 2.65 4.74
N ASP A 524 -34.50 3.71 5.27
CA ASP A 524 -35.06 4.82 4.51
C ASP A 524 -34.12 6.04 4.47
N ARG A 525 -32.93 5.92 5.08
CA ARG A 525 -31.87 6.94 5.08
C ARG A 525 -30.93 6.83 3.88
N CYS A 526 -30.89 5.65 3.27
CA CYS A 526 -30.12 5.24 2.09
C CYS A 526 -30.99 4.61 0.94
#